data_AF-A0A857JHS8-F1
#
_entry.id   AF-A0A857JHS8-F1
#
_cell.length_a   1.000
_cell.length_b   1.000
_cell.length_c   1.000
_cell.angle_alpha   90.00
_cell.angle_beta   90.00
_cell.angle_gamma   90.00
#
_symmetry.space_group_name_H-M   'P 1'
#
loop_
_entity.id
_entity.type
_entity.pdbx_description
1 polymer ?
#
loop_
_entity_poly.entity_id
_entity_poly.type
_entity_poly.pdbx_seq_one_letter_code
_entity_poly.pdbx_strand_id
1 'polypeptide(L)'
;MRYQINNSNNEPTSNPLGNINARFHSLYGQQKHEIISQIKQGDVLLICRMDNRLIVKCGETEQAFTINTTRYHDLKALSHSTLAVYYSLLNTWDKETLKEVDGWINEIRSHEPKELSQELADVTAELVTHVRTAGALTHSDMSQYQQALEPIYAKLMTQAAKDEIESLVSTLNRIREQHNYPSSKIFMIVFGGHQPRYKALASMVFKRWFKGLEEHTLNSDHHVRYCEGGESLDDAIELVASAILDKELAKSTLGSALALNRDVLSLVAQRAIDDYWQQHNLR
;
A
#
# COMPACT_ATOMS: atom_id res chain seq x y z
N MET A 1 -8.99 13.62 34.96
CA MET A 1 -7.63 13.18 35.37
C MET A 1 -6.94 12.67 34.10
N ARG A 2 -6.01 13.44 33.52
CA ARG A 2 -5.31 13.05 32.27
C ARG A 2 -4.23 12.05 32.65
N TYR A 3 -4.37 10.79 32.21
CA TYR A 3 -3.27 9.83 32.27
C TYR A 3 -2.17 10.35 31.32
N GLN A 4 -1.09 10.89 31.90
CA GLN A 4 0.16 11.03 31.17
C GLN A 4 0.69 9.62 30.95
N ILE A 5 0.60 9.15 29.71
CA ILE A 5 1.30 7.94 29.28
C ILE A 5 2.78 8.30 29.36
N ASN A 6 3.46 7.81 30.40
CA ASN A 6 4.91 7.89 30.48
C ASN A 6 5.48 7.24 29.21
N ASN A 7 6.45 7.93 28.59
CA ASN A 7 7.13 7.50 27.38
C ASN A 7 7.53 6.02 27.49
N SER A 8 7.06 5.18 26.55
CA SER A 8 7.31 3.74 26.50
C SER A 8 8.78 3.35 26.28
N ASN A 9 9.67 4.35 26.18
CA ASN A 9 11.10 4.17 25.95
C ASN A 9 11.92 3.98 27.25
N ASN A 10 11.30 4.08 28.42
CA ASN A 10 11.99 3.88 29.69
C ASN A 10 11.94 2.40 30.11
N GLU A 11 12.84 1.60 29.54
CA GLU A 11 13.13 0.26 30.03
C GLU A 11 13.65 0.33 31.49
N PRO A 12 13.39 -0.69 32.33
CA PRO A 12 13.85 -0.69 33.71
C PRO A 12 15.38 -0.71 33.79
N THR A 13 15.98 0.46 34.04
CA THR A 13 17.43 0.69 34.15
C THR A 13 18.04 0.20 35.46
N SER A 14 17.24 -0.36 36.38
CA SER A 14 17.64 -0.66 37.76
C SER A 14 18.15 -2.08 38.01
N ASN A 15 18.38 -2.89 36.97
CA ASN A 15 18.88 -4.28 37.07
C ASN A 15 20.15 -4.45 36.22
N PRO A 16 21.15 -5.27 36.63
CA PRO A 16 22.29 -5.70 35.80
C PRO A 16 21.99 -6.02 34.33
N LEU A 17 20.78 -6.50 34.02
CA LEU A 17 20.32 -6.75 32.65
C LEU A 17 20.15 -5.47 31.80
N GLY A 18 19.91 -4.31 32.42
CA GLY A 18 19.78 -3.03 31.74
C GLY A 18 21.06 -2.61 31.02
N ASN A 19 22.24 -2.87 31.59
CA ASN A 19 23.52 -2.60 30.93
C ASN A 19 23.75 -3.52 29.73
N ILE A 20 23.32 -4.78 29.83
CA ILE A 20 23.41 -5.75 28.72
C ILE A 20 22.45 -5.32 27.60
N ASN A 21 21.22 -4.91 27.92
CA ASN A 21 20.25 -4.48 26.92
C ASN A 21 20.69 -3.19 26.21
N ALA A 22 21.20 -2.21 26.97
CA ALA A 22 21.79 -1.00 26.39
C ALA A 22 22.98 -1.32 25.47
N ARG A 23 23.83 -2.29 25.86
CA ARG A 23 24.94 -2.74 25.01
C ARG A 23 24.45 -3.44 23.75
N PHE A 24 23.40 -4.27 23.85
CA PHE A 24 22.76 -4.90 22.69
C PHE A 24 22.24 -3.85 21.70
N HIS A 25 21.43 -2.87 22.15
CA HIS A 25 20.90 -1.83 21.28
C HIS A 25 22.00 -0.98 20.64
N SER A 26 23.08 -0.71 21.37
CA SER A 26 24.26 -0.01 20.81
C SER A 26 24.93 -0.82 19.69
N LEU A 27 25.18 -2.11 19.90
CA LEU A 27 25.80 -2.97 18.89
C LEU A 27 24.87 -3.21 17.69
N TYR A 28 23.57 -3.38 17.94
CA TYR A 28 22.55 -3.47 16.90
C TYR A 28 22.54 -2.19 16.05
N GLY A 29 22.56 -1.02 16.68
CA GLY A 29 22.64 0.26 15.99
C GLY A 29 23.88 0.40 15.12
N GLN A 30 25.06 -0.03 15.60
CA GLN A 30 26.30 -0.01 14.82
C GLN A 30 26.22 -0.90 13.58
N GLN A 31 25.78 -2.15 13.75
CA GLN A 31 25.61 -3.10 12.64
C GLN A 31 24.59 -2.60 11.62
N LYS A 32 23.49 -1.99 12.09
CA LYS A 32 22.51 -1.36 11.21
C LYS A 32 23.13 -0.25 10.35
N HIS A 33 23.97 0.61 10.94
CA HIS A 33 24.66 1.68 10.21
C HIS A 33 25.63 1.14 9.14
N GLU A 34 26.29 0.01 9.39
CA GLU A 34 27.13 -0.65 8.40
C GLU A 34 26.30 -1.12 7.20
N ILE A 35 25.15 -1.75 7.44
CA ILE A 35 24.23 -2.18 6.38
C ILE A 35 23.66 -0.98 5.61
N ILE A 36 23.27 0.09 6.31
CA ILE A 36 22.83 1.35 5.66
C ILE A 36 23.92 1.87 4.72
N SER A 37 25.17 1.83 5.15
CA SER A 37 26.30 2.28 4.33
C SER A 37 26.48 1.41 3.09
N GLN A 38 26.37 0.08 3.22
CA GLN A 38 26.39 -0.85 2.09
C GLN A 38 25.26 -0.58 1.08
N ILE A 39 24.04 -0.34 1.56
CA ILE A 39 22.90 0.03 0.71
C ILE A 39 23.21 1.34 -0.06
N LYS A 40 23.73 2.36 0.64
CA LYS A 40 24.10 3.65 0.04
C LYS A 40 25.27 3.55 -0.94
N GLN A 41 26.13 2.55 -0.81
CA GLN A 41 27.24 2.28 -1.74
C GLN A 41 26.81 1.43 -2.95
N GLY A 42 25.60 0.85 -2.93
CA GLY A 42 25.03 0.10 -4.05
C GLY A 42 25.16 -1.41 -3.93
N ASP A 43 25.49 -1.96 -2.76
CA ASP A 43 25.49 -3.42 -2.56
C ASP A 43 24.09 -4.04 -2.61
N VAL A 44 23.06 -3.20 -2.56
CA VAL A 44 21.64 -3.55 -2.54
C VAL A 44 20.90 -2.66 -3.55
N LEU A 45 20.04 -3.26 -4.36
CA LEU A 45 19.10 -2.55 -5.22
C LEU A 45 17.79 -2.34 -4.47
N LEU A 46 17.43 -1.08 -4.25
CA LEU A 46 16.14 -0.72 -3.64
C LEU A 46 15.15 -0.27 -4.71
N ILE A 47 13.94 -0.82 -4.64
CA ILE A 47 12.82 -0.46 -5.51
C ILE A 47 11.63 -0.06 -4.62
N CYS A 48 11.30 1.22 -4.59
CA CYS A 48 10.28 1.78 -3.70
C CYS A 48 9.07 2.28 -4.50
N ARG A 49 7.87 1.80 -4.18
CA ARG A 49 6.61 2.34 -4.69
C ARG A 49 6.13 3.46 -3.75
N MET A 50 6.06 4.68 -4.28
CA MET A 50 5.60 5.90 -3.58
C MET A 50 4.64 6.68 -4.47
N ASP A 51 3.46 7.02 -3.97
CA ASP A 51 2.45 7.85 -4.67
C ASP A 51 2.05 7.35 -6.06
N ASN A 52 2.49 7.99 -7.13
CA ASN A 52 2.33 7.58 -8.54
C ASN A 52 3.64 7.09 -9.17
N ARG A 53 4.73 6.98 -8.39
CA ARG A 53 6.09 6.69 -8.85
C ARG A 53 6.63 5.36 -8.33
N LEU A 54 7.58 4.84 -9.07
CA LEU A 54 8.52 3.81 -8.66
C LEU A 54 9.91 4.45 -8.61
N ILE A 55 10.51 4.47 -7.43
CA ILE A 55 11.84 5.04 -7.19
C ILE A 55 12.83 3.89 -7.06
N VAL A 56 13.93 3.96 -7.79
CA VAL A 56 15.00 2.97 -7.76
C VAL A 56 16.26 3.63 -7.24
N LYS A 57 16.87 3.00 -6.23
CA LYS A 57 18.17 3.42 -5.70
C LYS A 57 19.21 2.32 -5.89
N CYS A 58 20.34 2.72 -6.45
CA CYS A 58 21.51 1.88 -6.66
C CYS A 58 22.75 2.73 -6.39
N GLY A 59 23.26 2.67 -5.16
CA GLY A 59 24.37 3.52 -4.72
C GLY A 59 23.99 5.00 -4.73
N GLU A 60 24.83 5.81 -5.36
CA GLU A 60 24.61 7.24 -5.62
C GLU A 60 23.55 7.52 -6.70
N THR A 61 23.11 6.49 -7.43
CA THR A 61 22.12 6.67 -8.51
C THR A 61 20.71 6.51 -7.98
N GLU A 62 19.87 7.49 -8.29
CA GLU A 62 18.43 7.48 -8.00
C GLU A 62 17.64 7.77 -9.29
N GLN A 63 16.66 6.94 -9.58
CA GLN A 63 15.79 7.07 -10.75
C GLN A 63 14.34 6.98 -10.33
N ALA A 64 13.50 7.89 -10.84
CA ALA A 64 12.07 7.87 -10.61
C ALA A 64 11.34 7.58 -11.91
N PHE A 65 10.40 6.63 -11.87
CA PHE A 65 9.56 6.23 -12.98
C PHE A 65 8.10 6.49 -12.64
N THR A 66 7.39 7.18 -13.52
CA THR A 66 5.95 7.40 -13.39
C THR A 66 5.21 6.10 -13.72
N ILE A 67 4.46 5.56 -12.76
CA ILE A 67 3.70 4.31 -12.89
C ILE A 67 2.23 4.61 -13.20
N ASN A 68 1.59 5.48 -12.42
CA ASN A 68 0.24 5.89 -12.72
C ASN A 68 0.30 7.08 -13.69
N THR A 69 -0.02 6.80 -14.95
CA THR A 69 -0.02 7.79 -16.02
C THR A 69 -1.32 8.61 -16.02
N THR A 70 -1.44 9.57 -16.94
CA THR A 70 -2.69 10.32 -17.17
C THR A 70 -3.89 9.39 -17.33
N ARG A 71 -3.73 8.28 -18.07
CA ARG A 71 -4.81 7.30 -18.27
C ARG A 71 -5.34 6.72 -16.96
N TYR A 72 -4.46 6.36 -16.03
CA TYR A 72 -4.87 5.89 -14.70
C TYR A 72 -5.64 6.97 -13.94
N HIS A 73 -5.15 8.22 -14.00
CA HIS A 73 -5.80 9.36 -13.34
C HIS A 73 -7.18 9.64 -13.92
N ASP A 74 -7.36 9.55 -15.24
CA ASP A 74 -8.64 9.71 -15.92
C ASP A 74 -9.64 8.63 -15.48
N LEU A 75 -9.22 7.35 -15.47
CA LEU A 75 -10.05 6.24 -14.99
C LEU A 75 -10.49 6.39 -13.52
N LYS A 76 -9.58 6.90 -12.67
CA LYS A 76 -9.87 7.19 -11.27
C LYS A 76 -10.82 8.39 -11.13
N ALA A 77 -10.62 9.43 -11.93
CA ALA A 77 -11.48 10.62 -11.94
C ALA A 77 -12.91 10.28 -12.37
N LEU A 78 -13.08 9.45 -13.40
CA LEU A 78 -14.39 8.92 -13.81
C LEU A 78 -15.07 8.12 -12.69
N SER A 79 -14.30 7.33 -11.95
CA SER A 79 -14.86 6.62 -10.78
C SER A 79 -15.29 7.60 -9.68
N HIS A 80 -14.52 8.66 -9.43
CA HIS A 80 -14.87 9.65 -8.41
C HIS A 80 -16.01 10.61 -8.83
N SER A 81 -16.20 10.87 -10.12
CA SER A 81 -17.26 11.78 -10.59
C SER A 81 -18.65 11.28 -10.19
N THR A 82 -18.88 9.97 -10.23
CA THR A 82 -20.11 9.34 -9.75
C THR A 82 -20.36 9.57 -8.25
N LEU A 83 -19.30 9.61 -7.43
CA LEU A 83 -19.41 9.94 -6.00
C LEU A 83 -19.72 11.42 -5.81
N ALA A 84 -19.15 12.30 -6.63
CA ALA A 84 -19.48 13.71 -6.61
C ALA A 84 -20.96 13.94 -6.96
N VAL A 85 -21.47 13.27 -8.00
CA VAL A 85 -22.91 13.26 -8.34
C VAL A 85 -23.74 12.75 -7.17
N TYR A 86 -23.38 11.59 -6.61
CA TYR A 86 -24.10 10.96 -5.50
C TYR A 86 -24.23 11.91 -4.30
N TYR A 87 -23.12 12.48 -3.83
CA TYR A 87 -23.14 13.40 -2.69
C TYR A 87 -23.84 14.73 -2.99
N SER A 88 -23.77 15.21 -4.22
CA SER A 88 -24.46 16.44 -4.62
C SER A 88 -25.97 16.24 -4.56
N LEU A 89 -26.48 15.16 -5.17
CA LEU A 89 -27.91 14.85 -5.20
C LEU A 89 -28.47 14.44 -3.84
N LEU A 90 -27.66 13.84 -2.96
CA LEU A 90 -28.07 13.60 -1.57
C LEU A 90 -28.23 14.89 -0.76
N ASN A 91 -27.45 15.93 -1.07
CA ASN A 91 -27.50 17.20 -0.36
C ASN A 91 -28.66 18.07 -0.83
N THR A 92 -28.83 18.23 -2.14
CA THR A 92 -29.95 18.96 -2.76
C THR A 92 -30.15 18.49 -4.20
N TRP A 93 -31.36 18.67 -4.74
CA TRP A 93 -31.71 18.40 -6.13
C TRP A 93 -32.48 19.57 -6.75
N ASP A 94 -32.19 20.78 -6.28
CA ASP A 94 -32.71 22.00 -6.88
C ASP A 94 -32.21 22.21 -8.32
N LYS A 95 -32.76 23.23 -8.97
CA LYS A 95 -32.46 23.55 -10.36
C LYS A 95 -30.99 23.89 -10.60
N GLU A 96 -30.29 24.46 -9.61
CA GLU A 96 -28.88 24.84 -9.74
C GLU A 96 -27.99 23.59 -9.69
N THR A 97 -28.26 22.71 -8.73
CA THR A 97 -27.54 21.44 -8.56
C THR A 97 -27.72 20.53 -9.78
N LEU A 98 -28.96 20.39 -10.28
CA LEU A 98 -29.21 19.59 -11.47
C LEU A 98 -28.51 20.17 -12.72
N LYS A 99 -28.39 21.50 -12.82
CA LYS A 99 -27.67 22.16 -13.92
C LYS A 99 -26.15 21.95 -13.80
N GLU A 100 -25.60 21.95 -12.59
CA GLU A 100 -24.19 21.62 -12.35
C GLU A 100 -23.90 20.17 -12.75
N VAL A 101 -24.76 19.23 -12.35
CA VAL A 101 -24.65 17.83 -12.76
C VAL A 101 -24.77 17.66 -14.28
N ASP A 102 -25.65 18.40 -14.96
CA ASP A 102 -25.71 18.42 -16.44
C ASP A 102 -24.35 18.86 -17.05
N GLY A 103 -23.66 19.80 -16.40
CA GLY A 103 -22.30 20.21 -16.75
C GLY A 103 -21.31 19.04 -16.65
N TRP A 104 -21.31 18.34 -15.52
CA TRP A 104 -20.45 17.18 -15.30
C TRP A 104 -20.75 16.03 -16.26
N ILE A 105 -22.02 15.77 -16.61
CA ILE A 105 -22.39 14.76 -17.61
C ILE A 105 -21.69 15.04 -18.94
N ASN A 106 -21.63 16.30 -19.37
CA ASN A 106 -20.95 16.68 -20.61
C ASN A 106 -19.43 16.53 -20.51
N GLU A 107 -18.84 16.93 -19.38
CA GLU A 107 -17.40 16.75 -19.11
C GLU A 107 -17.02 15.27 -19.12
N ILE A 108 -17.76 14.44 -18.39
CA ILE A 108 -17.62 12.98 -18.37
C ILE A 108 -17.69 12.45 -19.79
N ARG A 109 -18.75 12.75 -20.55
CA ARG A 109 -18.93 12.25 -21.93
C ARG A 109 -17.78 12.64 -22.86
N SER A 110 -17.14 13.78 -22.60
CA SER A 110 -16.00 14.26 -23.36
C SER A 110 -14.66 13.60 -22.99
N HIS A 111 -14.60 12.84 -21.90
CA HIS A 111 -13.36 12.26 -21.40
C HIS A 111 -13.03 10.89 -22.00
N GLU A 112 -11.80 10.42 -21.77
CA GLU A 112 -11.34 9.09 -22.16
C GLU A 112 -11.32 8.16 -20.94
N PRO A 113 -11.56 6.84 -21.10
CA PRO A 113 -11.93 6.15 -22.34
C PRO A 113 -13.37 6.43 -22.77
N LYS A 114 -13.60 6.73 -24.07
CA LYS A 114 -14.92 7.15 -24.58
C LYS A 114 -16.09 6.23 -24.25
N GLU A 115 -15.91 4.92 -24.44
CA GLU A 115 -16.99 3.94 -24.25
C GLU A 115 -17.52 3.95 -22.80
N LEU A 116 -16.62 3.82 -21.82
CA LEU A 116 -17.01 3.83 -20.39
C LEU A 116 -17.52 5.21 -19.96
N SER A 117 -16.91 6.27 -20.49
CA SER A 117 -17.32 7.64 -20.16
C SER A 117 -18.73 7.94 -20.68
N GLN A 118 -19.08 7.43 -21.87
CA GLN A 118 -20.43 7.52 -22.41
C GLN A 118 -21.43 6.72 -21.59
N GLU A 119 -21.14 5.44 -21.28
CA GLU A 119 -22.01 4.61 -20.43
C GLU A 119 -22.29 5.31 -19.08
N LEU A 120 -21.26 5.87 -18.44
CA LEU A 120 -21.37 6.56 -17.15
C LEU A 120 -22.19 7.84 -17.26
N ALA A 121 -21.98 8.62 -18.32
CA ALA A 121 -22.74 9.83 -18.60
C ALA A 121 -24.21 9.53 -18.88
N ASP A 122 -24.52 8.45 -19.60
CA ASP A 122 -25.88 8.04 -19.95
C ASP A 122 -26.65 7.60 -18.70
N VAL A 123 -26.06 6.74 -17.86
CA VAL A 123 -26.67 6.31 -16.57
C VAL A 123 -26.91 7.50 -15.65
N THR A 124 -25.98 8.46 -15.61
CA THR A 124 -26.13 9.67 -14.80
C THR A 124 -27.22 10.61 -15.37
N ALA A 125 -27.30 10.76 -16.69
CA ALA A 125 -28.33 11.56 -17.34
C ALA A 125 -29.74 10.99 -17.14
N GLU A 126 -29.87 9.66 -17.11
CA GLU A 126 -31.13 8.97 -16.83
C GLU A 126 -31.64 9.32 -15.42
N LEU A 127 -30.78 9.23 -14.40
CA LEU A 127 -31.13 9.62 -13.03
C LEU A 127 -31.58 11.09 -12.96
N VAL A 128 -30.80 12.01 -13.54
CA VAL A 128 -31.11 13.45 -13.52
C VAL A 128 -32.44 13.74 -14.22
N THR A 129 -32.71 13.07 -15.35
CA THR A 129 -33.97 13.20 -16.08
C THR A 129 -35.15 12.69 -15.25
N HIS A 130 -34.97 11.58 -14.55
CA HIS A 130 -35.98 11.03 -13.65
C HIS A 130 -36.30 12.02 -12.51
N VAL A 131 -35.28 12.51 -11.79
CA VAL A 131 -35.45 13.47 -10.69
C VAL A 131 -36.15 14.75 -11.15
N ARG A 132 -35.79 15.26 -12.34
CA ARG A 132 -36.42 16.45 -12.92
C ARG A 132 -37.89 16.23 -13.26
N THR A 133 -38.25 15.03 -13.73
CA THR A 133 -39.62 14.70 -14.14
C THR A 133 -40.51 14.40 -12.94
N ALA A 134 -39.99 13.65 -11.96
CA ALA A 134 -40.71 13.31 -10.74
C ALA A 134 -40.79 14.47 -9.74
N GLY A 135 -39.84 15.41 -9.79
CA GLY A 135 -39.72 16.50 -8.83
C GLY A 135 -39.26 16.05 -7.44
N ALA A 136 -38.76 14.82 -7.32
CA ALA A 136 -38.30 14.20 -6.10
C ALA A 136 -37.17 13.21 -6.39
N LEU A 137 -36.32 12.98 -5.38
CA LEU A 137 -35.32 11.92 -5.39
C LEU A 137 -35.66 10.93 -4.28
N THR A 138 -35.95 9.68 -4.64
CA THR A 138 -36.25 8.62 -3.68
C THR A 138 -35.03 7.74 -3.41
N HIS A 139 -35.07 6.98 -2.31
CA HIS A 139 -34.06 5.96 -2.04
C HIS A 139 -34.01 4.89 -3.15
N SER A 140 -35.15 4.58 -3.78
CA SER A 140 -35.19 3.61 -4.89
C SER A 140 -34.39 4.09 -6.09
N ASP A 141 -34.48 5.38 -6.42
CA ASP A 141 -33.78 5.97 -7.57
C ASP A 141 -32.26 5.91 -7.36
N MET A 142 -31.80 6.24 -6.16
CA MET A 142 -30.39 6.14 -5.80
C MET A 142 -29.90 4.69 -5.80
N SER A 143 -30.72 3.73 -5.35
CA SER A 143 -30.37 2.31 -5.38
C SER A 143 -30.26 1.79 -6.82
N GLN A 144 -31.16 2.20 -7.71
CA GLN A 144 -31.12 1.82 -9.13
C GLN A 144 -29.90 2.43 -9.83
N TYR A 145 -29.59 3.70 -9.55
CA TYR A 145 -28.38 4.35 -10.04
C TYR A 145 -27.12 3.59 -9.61
N GLN A 146 -27.02 3.21 -8.34
CA GLN A 146 -25.88 2.42 -7.84
C GLN A 146 -25.76 1.07 -8.56
N GLN A 147 -26.87 0.33 -8.72
CA GLN A 147 -26.89 -0.94 -9.44
C GLN A 147 -26.48 -0.79 -10.91
N ALA A 148 -26.89 0.29 -11.58
CA ALA A 148 -26.49 0.58 -12.95
C ALA A 148 -24.99 0.93 -13.06
N LEU A 149 -24.42 1.56 -12.03
CA LEU A 149 -22.99 1.87 -11.98
C LEU A 149 -22.09 0.67 -11.65
N GLU A 150 -22.58 -0.35 -10.94
CA GLU A 150 -21.80 -1.55 -10.56
C GLU A 150 -20.97 -2.15 -11.72
N PRO A 151 -21.55 -2.49 -12.89
CA PRO A 151 -20.77 -3.03 -14.01
C PRO A 151 -19.75 -2.02 -14.57
N ILE A 152 -20.07 -0.72 -14.55
CA ILE A 152 -19.19 0.34 -15.03
C ILE A 152 -17.98 0.48 -14.10
N TYR A 153 -18.19 0.48 -12.79
CA TYR A 153 -17.11 0.46 -11.80
C TYR A 153 -16.22 -0.77 -11.96
N ALA A 154 -16.79 -1.95 -12.17
CA ALA A 154 -16.01 -3.16 -12.40
C ALA A 154 -15.09 -3.02 -13.62
N LYS A 155 -15.60 -2.44 -14.72
CA LYS A 155 -14.80 -2.16 -15.92
C LYS A 155 -13.72 -1.11 -15.64
N LEU A 156 -14.06 0.03 -15.03
CA LEU A 156 -13.11 1.12 -14.70
C LEU A 156 -11.98 0.62 -13.79
N MET A 157 -12.31 -0.05 -12.69
CA MET A 157 -11.33 -0.60 -11.74
C MET A 157 -10.44 -1.65 -12.40
N THR A 158 -11.02 -2.52 -13.25
CA THR A 158 -10.24 -3.53 -13.99
C THR A 158 -9.26 -2.87 -14.96
N GLN A 159 -9.68 -1.84 -15.69
CA GLN A 159 -8.79 -1.13 -16.62
C GLN A 159 -7.69 -0.38 -15.87
N ALA A 160 -8.01 0.29 -14.76
CA ALA A 160 -7.02 0.99 -13.95
C ALA A 160 -5.98 0.01 -13.35
N ALA A 161 -6.44 -1.15 -12.89
CA ALA A 161 -5.55 -2.21 -12.40
C ALA A 161 -4.65 -2.75 -13.51
N LYS A 162 -5.18 -3.00 -14.72
CA LYS A 162 -4.38 -3.45 -15.87
C LYS A 162 -3.30 -2.44 -16.24
N ASP A 163 -3.66 -1.17 -16.33
CA ASP A 163 -2.74 -0.07 -16.65
C ASP A 163 -1.58 0.02 -15.64
N GLU A 164 -1.90 -0.06 -14.34
CA GLU A 164 -0.90 -0.04 -13.29
C GLU A 164 0.00 -1.30 -13.32
N ILE A 165 -0.58 -2.49 -13.53
CA ILE A 165 0.19 -3.74 -13.65
C ILE A 165 1.15 -3.68 -14.83
N GLU A 166 0.69 -3.27 -16.00
CA GLU A 166 1.50 -3.18 -17.21
C GLU A 166 2.66 -2.18 -17.03
N SER A 167 2.36 -1.01 -16.48
CA SER A 167 3.37 0.02 -16.18
C SER A 167 4.40 -0.45 -15.14
N LEU A 168 3.96 -1.14 -14.08
CA LEU A 168 4.86 -1.71 -13.08
C LEU A 168 5.75 -2.79 -13.68
N VAL A 169 5.17 -3.79 -14.35
CA VAL A 169 5.92 -4.96 -14.86
C VAL A 169 6.91 -4.53 -15.95
N SER A 170 6.50 -3.68 -16.89
CA SER A 170 7.41 -3.15 -17.92
C SER A 170 8.57 -2.38 -17.31
N THR A 171 8.30 -1.51 -16.32
CA THR A 171 9.33 -0.75 -15.62
C THR A 171 10.28 -1.67 -14.84
N LEU A 172 9.75 -2.67 -14.13
CA LEU A 172 10.56 -3.64 -13.38
C LEU A 172 11.46 -4.47 -14.30
N ASN A 173 10.96 -4.90 -15.46
CA ASN A 173 11.76 -5.61 -16.46
C ASN A 173 12.90 -4.73 -16.98
N ARG A 174 12.61 -3.46 -17.31
CA ARG A 174 13.65 -2.50 -17.71
C ARG A 174 14.71 -2.30 -16.62
N ILE A 175 14.31 -2.16 -15.36
CA ILE A 175 15.23 -2.01 -14.22
C ILE A 175 16.12 -3.25 -14.11
N ARG A 176 15.54 -4.44 -14.25
CA ARG A 176 16.29 -5.71 -14.21
C ARG A 176 17.34 -5.77 -15.31
N GLU A 177 16.98 -5.42 -16.55
CA GLU A 177 17.90 -5.39 -17.68
C GLU A 177 19.04 -4.39 -17.48
N GLN A 178 18.74 -3.22 -16.88
CA GLN A 178 19.71 -2.16 -16.64
C GLN A 178 20.71 -2.47 -15.52
N HIS A 179 20.26 -3.03 -14.39
CA HIS A 179 21.09 -3.19 -13.20
C HIS A 179 21.61 -4.62 -13.00
N ASN A 180 20.90 -5.65 -13.48
CA ASN A 180 21.28 -7.07 -13.39
C ASN A 180 21.72 -7.56 -11.99
N TYR A 181 21.01 -7.16 -10.93
CA TYR A 181 21.29 -7.61 -9.55
C TYR A 181 20.80 -9.04 -9.32
N PRO A 182 21.50 -9.84 -8.48
CA PRO A 182 20.96 -11.10 -8.01
C PRO A 182 19.73 -10.85 -7.14
N SER A 183 18.71 -11.73 -7.21
CA SER A 183 17.46 -11.59 -6.47
C SER A 183 17.65 -11.44 -4.96
N SER A 184 18.70 -12.05 -4.39
CA SER A 184 19.08 -11.92 -2.97
C SER A 184 19.53 -10.52 -2.56
N LYS A 185 19.84 -9.63 -3.52
CA LYS A 185 20.26 -8.23 -3.30
C LYS A 185 19.20 -7.22 -3.76
N ILE A 186 18.04 -7.68 -4.20
CA ILE A 186 16.92 -6.81 -4.59
C ILE A 186 15.94 -6.75 -3.42
N PHE A 187 15.57 -5.54 -3.01
CA PHE A 187 14.52 -5.29 -2.03
C PHE A 187 13.49 -4.33 -2.59
N MET A 188 12.22 -4.67 -2.40
CA MET A 188 11.07 -3.96 -2.95
C MET A 188 10.17 -3.50 -1.80
N ILE A 189 9.89 -2.20 -1.76
CA ILE A 189 9.16 -1.56 -0.67
C ILE A 189 7.94 -0.87 -1.26
N VAL A 190 6.78 -1.06 -0.63
CA VAL A 190 5.57 -0.33 -0.96
C VAL A 190 5.20 0.54 0.22
N PHE A 191 5.27 1.85 0.03
CA PHE A 191 4.77 2.83 0.98
C PHE A 191 3.28 3.06 0.74
N GLY A 192 2.49 3.06 1.81
CA GLY A 192 1.05 3.31 1.74
C GLY A 192 0.52 4.02 2.98
N GLY A 193 -0.69 4.56 2.84
CA GLY A 193 -1.40 5.22 3.94
C GLY A 193 -1.94 4.26 5.00
N HIS A 194 -2.38 4.83 6.13
CA HIS A 194 -2.94 4.10 7.26
C HIS A 194 -4.19 3.32 6.86
N GLN A 195 -4.27 2.05 7.28
CA GLN A 195 -5.18 1.02 6.77
C GLN A 195 -4.75 0.50 5.39
N PRO A 196 -4.09 -0.68 5.32
CA PRO A 196 -3.77 -1.31 4.06
C PRO A 196 -5.09 -1.72 3.41
N ARG A 197 -5.62 -0.87 2.53
CA ARG A 197 -6.72 -1.25 1.63
C ARG A 197 -6.23 -2.52 0.95
N TYR A 198 -6.87 -3.62 1.35
CA TYR A 198 -6.37 -4.98 1.30
C TYR A 198 -5.60 -5.27 0.01
N LYS A 199 -4.31 -5.61 0.16
CA LYS A 199 -3.38 -5.92 -0.94
C LYS A 199 -3.20 -4.78 -1.95
N ALA A 200 -2.40 -3.77 -1.57
CA ALA A 200 -1.87 -2.78 -2.50
C ALA A 200 -1.37 -3.51 -3.76
N LEU A 201 -1.98 -3.20 -4.91
CA LEU A 201 -1.73 -3.89 -6.18
C LEU A 201 -0.23 -3.99 -6.47
N ALA A 202 0.52 -2.94 -6.18
CA ALA A 202 1.99 -2.92 -6.25
C ALA A 202 2.66 -4.04 -5.44
N SER A 203 2.23 -4.30 -4.19
CA SER A 203 2.77 -5.39 -3.37
C SER A 203 2.47 -6.77 -3.98
N MET A 204 1.28 -6.95 -4.57
CA MET A 204 0.93 -8.19 -5.27
C MET A 204 1.79 -8.39 -6.52
N VAL A 205 1.96 -7.32 -7.31
CA VAL A 205 2.81 -7.32 -8.50
C VAL A 205 4.25 -7.61 -8.12
N PHE A 206 4.80 -6.94 -7.10
CA PHE A 206 6.16 -7.17 -6.63
C PHE A 206 6.36 -8.62 -6.19
N LYS A 207 5.48 -9.16 -5.35
CA LYS A 207 5.59 -10.58 -4.92
C LYS A 207 5.52 -11.53 -6.10
N ARG A 208 4.63 -11.29 -7.07
CA ARG A 208 4.48 -12.15 -8.25
C ARG A 208 5.66 -12.04 -9.19
N TRP A 209 6.14 -10.83 -9.45
CA TRP A 209 7.28 -10.53 -10.30
C TRP A 209 8.56 -11.11 -9.70
N PHE A 210 8.80 -10.89 -8.40
CA PHE A 210 9.96 -11.40 -7.69
C PHE A 210 10.02 -12.93 -7.69
N LYS A 211 8.88 -13.62 -7.48
CA LYS A 211 8.80 -15.09 -7.62
C LYS A 211 9.14 -15.58 -9.02
N GLY A 212 8.84 -14.78 -10.05
CA GLY A 212 9.21 -15.08 -11.43
C GLY A 212 10.71 -14.95 -11.73
N LEU A 213 11.50 -14.39 -10.82
CA LEU A 213 12.97 -14.33 -10.92
C LEU A 213 13.67 -15.56 -10.35
N GLU A 214 12.97 -16.44 -9.64
CA GLU A 214 13.61 -17.48 -8.84
C GLU A 214 14.11 -18.65 -9.68
N GLU A 215 15.41 -18.95 -9.56
CA GLU A 215 15.94 -20.30 -9.81
C GLU A 215 15.80 -21.21 -8.58
N HIS A 216 15.90 -20.75 -7.32
CA HIS A 216 15.57 -21.55 -6.11
C HIS A 216 15.28 -20.71 -4.83
N THR A 217 14.28 -21.15 -4.04
CA THR A 217 14.14 -21.08 -2.56
C THR A 217 14.30 -19.76 -1.78
N LEU A 218 14.11 -18.58 -2.38
CA LEU A 218 14.09 -17.32 -1.60
C LEU A 218 12.68 -17.02 -1.07
N ASN A 219 12.58 -16.59 0.20
CA ASN A 219 11.30 -16.18 0.77
C ASN A 219 10.95 -14.75 0.31
N SER A 220 9.98 -14.63 -0.60
CA SER A 220 9.50 -13.34 -1.14
C SER A 220 9.07 -12.35 -0.06
N ASP A 221 8.58 -12.82 1.10
CA ASP A 221 8.11 -11.94 2.19
C ASP A 221 9.24 -11.18 2.89
N HIS A 222 10.50 -11.62 2.70
CA HIS A 222 11.65 -10.91 3.23
C HIS A 222 12.09 -9.74 2.34
N HIS A 223 11.98 -9.94 1.03
CA HIS A 223 12.45 -9.00 0.01
C HIS A 223 11.36 -8.01 -0.43
N VAL A 224 10.08 -8.36 -0.28
CA VAL A 224 8.96 -7.48 -0.61
C VAL A 224 8.25 -7.06 0.67
N ARG A 225 8.37 -5.78 1.04
CA ARG A 225 7.80 -5.22 2.27
C ARG A 225 6.78 -4.11 1.99
N TYR A 226 5.82 -4.01 2.91
CA TYR A 226 4.87 -2.90 2.96
C TYR A 226 5.17 -2.08 4.22
N CYS A 227 5.16 -0.75 4.08
CA CYS A 227 5.41 0.17 5.17
C CYS A 227 4.29 1.21 5.21
N GLU A 228 3.62 1.31 6.36
CA GLU A 228 2.67 2.37 6.63
C GLU A 228 3.41 3.62 7.09
N GLY A 229 3.08 4.78 6.52
CA GLY A 229 3.59 6.07 6.98
C GLY A 229 5.06 6.35 6.67
N GLY A 230 5.71 5.56 5.83
CA GLY A 230 7.01 5.93 5.28
C GLY A 230 6.84 6.94 4.13
N GLU A 231 7.64 8.00 4.15
CA GLU A 231 7.50 9.15 3.26
C GLU A 231 8.76 9.43 2.44
N SER A 232 9.84 8.68 2.70
CA SER A 232 11.14 8.91 2.10
C SER A 232 11.88 7.64 1.70
N LEU A 233 12.90 7.81 0.87
CA LEU A 233 13.84 6.75 0.51
C LEU A 233 14.72 6.35 1.70
N ASP A 234 15.01 7.28 2.62
CA ASP A 234 15.72 6.98 3.86
C ASP A 234 14.91 6.04 4.76
N ASP A 235 13.58 6.19 4.83
CA ASP A 235 12.71 5.25 5.54
C ASP A 235 12.80 3.84 4.94
N ALA A 236 12.94 3.74 3.61
CA ALA A 236 13.08 2.45 2.92
C ALA A 236 14.43 1.81 3.25
N ILE A 237 15.51 2.62 3.26
CA ILE A 237 16.86 2.17 3.61
C ILE A 237 16.86 1.66 5.06
N GLU A 238 16.29 2.41 5.99
CA GLU A 238 16.17 2.04 7.40
C GLU A 238 15.38 0.72 7.58
N LEU A 239 14.27 0.58 6.85
CA LEU A 239 13.44 -0.63 6.88
C LEU A 239 14.20 -1.84 6.35
N VAL A 240 14.91 -1.70 5.23
CA VAL A 240 15.68 -2.79 4.62
C VAL A 240 16.90 -3.15 5.46
N ALA A 241 17.58 -2.17 6.03
CA ALA A 241 18.71 -2.41 6.93
C ALA A 241 18.26 -3.21 8.17
N SER A 242 17.14 -2.83 8.79
CA SER A 242 16.54 -3.59 9.90
C SER A 242 16.19 -5.01 9.45
N ALA A 243 15.56 -5.16 8.27
CA ALA A 243 15.18 -6.45 7.74
C ALA A 243 16.38 -7.39 7.57
N ILE A 244 17.45 -6.92 6.90
CA ILE A 244 18.67 -7.71 6.67
C ILE A 244 19.26 -8.17 8.01
N LEU A 245 19.43 -7.23 8.95
CA LEU A 245 20.00 -7.50 10.26
C LEU A 245 19.16 -8.50 11.07
N ASP A 246 17.84 -8.30 11.11
CA ASP A 246 16.92 -9.17 11.85
C ASP A 246 16.90 -10.59 11.26
N LYS A 247 17.03 -10.73 9.94
CA LYS A 247 17.13 -12.07 9.31
C LYS A 247 18.42 -12.78 9.69
N GLU A 248 19.54 -12.08 9.70
CA GLU A 248 20.83 -12.64 10.11
C GLU A 248 20.83 -13.03 11.59
N LEU A 249 20.28 -12.15 12.44
CA LEU A 249 20.13 -12.42 13.87
C LEU A 249 19.19 -13.62 14.10
N ALA A 250 18.02 -13.65 13.47
CA ALA A 250 17.05 -14.73 13.66
C ALA A 250 17.59 -16.08 13.16
N LYS A 251 18.30 -16.09 12.03
CA LYS A 251 18.93 -17.31 11.48
C LYS A 251 20.03 -17.84 12.41
N SER A 252 20.87 -16.96 12.94
CA SER A 252 22.01 -17.33 13.78
C SER A 252 21.61 -17.73 15.20
N THR A 253 20.57 -17.12 15.78
CA THR A 253 20.18 -17.32 17.18
C THR A 253 18.98 -18.25 17.37
N LEU A 254 17.99 -18.20 16.46
CA LEU A 254 16.72 -18.94 16.57
C LEU A 254 16.59 -20.05 15.53
N GLY A 255 17.62 -20.26 14.69
CA GLY A 255 17.62 -21.26 13.62
C GLY A 255 16.60 -21.00 12.50
N SER A 256 15.93 -19.84 12.50
CA SER A 256 14.88 -19.49 11.54
C SER A 256 14.90 -18.01 11.19
N ALA A 257 15.05 -17.69 9.90
CA ALA A 257 15.04 -16.33 9.36
C ALA A 257 13.72 -15.55 9.57
N LEU A 258 12.65 -16.25 9.99
CA LEU A 258 11.34 -15.66 10.23
C LEU A 258 11.04 -15.43 11.71
N ALA A 259 11.88 -15.96 12.61
CA ALA A 259 11.57 -15.99 14.02
C ALA A 259 11.49 -14.59 14.65
N LEU A 260 12.23 -13.59 14.16
CA LEU A 260 12.11 -12.20 14.64
C LEU A 260 11.05 -11.37 13.88
N ASN A 261 10.61 -11.81 12.69
CA ASN A 261 9.52 -11.15 11.97
C ASN A 261 8.13 -11.57 12.51
N ARG A 262 8.07 -12.69 13.21
CA ARG A 262 6.91 -13.09 14.02
C ARG A 262 7.25 -12.72 15.44
N ASP A 263 6.38 -12.01 16.13
CA ASP A 263 6.60 -11.73 17.54
C ASP A 263 6.76 -13.07 18.28
N VAL A 264 7.98 -13.45 18.66
CA VAL A 264 8.26 -14.72 19.35
C VAL A 264 7.43 -14.80 20.63
N LEU A 265 7.15 -13.65 21.23
CA LEU A 265 6.26 -13.54 22.37
C LEU A 265 4.85 -13.92 22.00
N SER A 266 4.31 -13.57 20.83
CA SER A 266 2.93 -13.94 20.44
C SER A 266 2.68 -15.47 20.40
N LEU A 267 3.65 -16.27 19.94
CA LEU A 267 3.53 -17.74 19.92
C LEU A 267 3.57 -18.36 21.32
N VAL A 268 4.35 -17.78 22.22
CA VAL A 268 4.44 -18.20 23.62
C VAL A 268 3.30 -17.61 24.44
N ALA A 269 2.84 -16.41 24.09
CA ALA A 269 1.78 -15.67 24.76
C ALA A 269 0.43 -16.35 24.56
N GLN A 270 0.15 -16.91 23.38
CA GLN A 270 -1.07 -17.71 23.19
C GLN A 270 -1.11 -18.86 24.21
N ARG A 271 0.00 -19.60 24.36
CA ARG A 271 0.10 -20.67 25.36
C ARG A 271 0.04 -20.14 26.79
N ALA A 272 0.72 -19.04 27.09
CA ALA A 272 0.71 -18.44 28.42
C ALA A 272 -0.67 -17.88 28.80
N ILE A 273 -1.42 -17.36 27.83
CA ILE A 273 -2.82 -16.92 27.98
C ILE A 273 -3.70 -18.14 28.23
N ASP A 274 -3.59 -19.19 27.42
CA ASP A 274 -4.36 -20.42 27.60
C ASP A 274 -4.08 -21.05 28.99
N ASP A 275 -2.81 -21.11 29.41
CA ASP A 275 -2.40 -21.60 30.72
C ASP A 275 -2.92 -20.71 31.87
N TYR A 276 -2.84 -19.38 31.73
CA TYR A 276 -3.36 -18.44 32.73
C TYR A 276 -4.87 -18.59 32.92
N TRP A 277 -5.63 -18.70 31.83
CA TRP A 277 -7.09 -18.88 31.87
C TRP A 277 -7.49 -20.24 32.46
N GLN A 278 -6.75 -21.31 32.12
CA GLN A 278 -6.96 -22.62 32.74
C GLN A 278 -6.67 -22.64 34.24
N GLN A 279 -5.62 -21.95 34.68
CA GLN A 279 -5.24 -21.91 36.10
C GLN A 279 -6.17 -21.04 36.96
N HIS A 280 -6.83 -20.03 36.38
CA HIS A 280 -7.67 -19.08 37.11
C HIS A 280 -9.18 -19.33 36.96
N ASN A 281 -9.61 -20.44 36.33
CA ASN A 281 -11.02 -20.80 36.11
C ASN A 281 -11.88 -19.67 35.50
N LEU A 282 -11.26 -18.80 34.72
CA LEU A 282 -11.97 -17.79 33.96
C LEU A 282 -12.45 -18.48 32.68
N ARG A 283 -13.72 -18.87 32.64
CA ARG A 283 -14.41 -19.26 31.40
C ARG A 283 -14.90 -18.02 30.67
#